data_AF-A0A929L9N7-F1
#
_entry.id   AF-A0A929L9N7-F1
#
_cell.length_a   1.000
_cell.length_b   1.000
_cell.length_c   1.000
_cell.angle_alpha   90.00
_cell.angle_beta   90.00
_cell.angle_gamma   90.00
#
_symmetry.space_group_name_H-M   'P 1'
#
loop_
_entity.id
_entity.type
_entity.pdbx_description
1 polymer ?
#
loop_
_entity_poly.entity_id
_entity_poly.type
_entity_poly.pdbx_seq_one_letter_code
_entity_poly.pdbx_strand_id
1 'polypeptide(L)'
;MPTITAFDNLDRVKEGDAFAFSILGDLYAYKVGEVQVVLPEEVDKLRIQQGKDLATLITCTPYGINSHRILVTGSKRTLSNTPRNWISQL
;
A
#
# COMPACT_ATOMS: atom_id res chain seq x y z
N MET A 1 1.10 -16.68 20.25
CA MET A 1 1.03 -15.60 19.24
C MET A 1 0.89 -16.26 17.87
N PRO A 2 0.10 -15.69 16.94
CA PRO A 2 0.02 -16.24 15.58
C PRO A 2 1.42 -16.19 14.93
N THR A 3 1.77 -17.22 14.17
CA THR A 3 3.09 -17.41 13.55
C THR A 3 3.15 -16.91 12.09
N ILE A 4 2.09 -16.28 11.60
CA ILE A 4 1.99 -15.81 10.21
C ILE A 4 2.55 -14.39 10.14
N THR A 5 3.53 -14.19 9.24
CA THR A 5 3.97 -12.84 8.83
C THR A 5 3.00 -12.32 7.78
N ALA A 6 2.20 -11.32 8.14
CA ALA A 6 1.31 -10.60 7.25
C ALA A 6 1.95 -9.24 6.90
N PHE A 7 1.38 -8.13 7.37
CA PHE A 7 1.89 -6.77 7.16
C PHE A 7 2.83 -6.30 8.28
N ASP A 8 3.57 -7.21 8.92
CA ASP A 8 4.50 -6.91 10.01
C ASP A 8 5.63 -5.96 9.60
N ASN A 9 6.00 -5.95 8.31
CA ASN A 9 7.09 -5.14 7.76
C ASN A 9 6.60 -3.96 6.89
N LEU A 10 5.31 -3.61 6.98
CA LEU A 10 4.74 -2.54 6.14
C LEU A 10 5.38 -1.17 6.44
N ASP A 11 5.94 -1.00 7.64
CA ASP A 11 6.73 0.16 8.07
C ASP A 11 8.04 0.37 7.27
N ARG A 12 8.51 -0.66 6.57
CA ARG A 12 9.74 -0.60 5.76
C ARG A 12 9.51 -0.06 4.35
N VAL A 13 8.25 -0.02 3.90
CA VAL A 13 7.86 0.46 2.57
C VAL A 13 8.05 1.96 2.49
N LYS A 14 8.57 2.43 1.35
CA LYS A 14 8.90 3.84 1.10
C LYS A 14 8.24 4.33 -0.19
N GLU A 15 8.13 5.65 -0.30
CA GLU A 15 7.77 6.28 -1.56
C GLU A 15 8.72 5.83 -2.68
N GLY A 16 8.15 5.48 -3.83
CA GLY A 16 8.91 4.92 -4.94
C GLY A 16 8.79 3.40 -5.08
N ASP A 17 8.55 2.68 -3.98
CA ASP A 17 8.32 1.23 -3.99
C ASP A 17 7.04 0.88 -4.76
N ALA A 18 6.84 -0.42 -5.01
CA ALA A 18 5.68 -0.91 -5.73
C ALA A 18 5.03 -2.09 -4.98
N PHE A 19 3.72 -2.23 -5.18
CA PHE A 19 2.96 -3.41 -4.79
C PHE A 19 1.92 -3.71 -5.87
N ALA A 20 1.41 -4.93 -5.89
CA ALA A 20 0.40 -5.32 -6.88
C ALA A 20 -0.64 -6.28 -6.30
N PHE A 21 -1.82 -6.27 -6.92
CA PHE A 21 -2.86 -7.27 -6.70
C PHE A 21 -2.96 -8.19 -7.93
N SER A 22 -2.99 -9.50 -7.69
CA SER A 22 -3.35 -10.49 -8.70
C SER A 22 -4.81 -10.88 -8.50
N ILE A 23 -5.68 -10.48 -9.43
CA ILE A 23 -7.14 -10.67 -9.33
C ILE A 23 -7.62 -11.27 -10.64
N LEU A 24 -8.20 -12.47 -10.60
CA LEU A 24 -8.75 -13.17 -11.76
C LEU A 24 -7.77 -13.30 -12.95
N GLY A 25 -6.47 -13.42 -12.67
CA GLY A 25 -5.42 -13.52 -13.70
C GLY A 25 -4.87 -12.18 -14.18
N ASP A 26 -5.46 -11.05 -13.77
CA ASP A 26 -4.97 -9.72 -14.07
C ASP A 26 -4.08 -9.18 -12.95
N LEU A 27 -3.05 -8.42 -13.34
CA LEU A 27 -2.13 -7.76 -12.42
C LEU A 27 -2.40 -6.26 -12.34
N TYR A 28 -2.69 -5.77 -11.14
CA TYR A 28 -2.95 -4.36 -10.85
C TYR A 28 -1.77 -3.79 -10.05
N ALA A 29 -0.84 -3.13 -10.73
CA ALA A 29 0.37 -2.58 -10.13
C ALA A 29 0.19 -1.13 -9.66
N TYR A 30 0.72 -0.81 -8.48
CA TYR A 30 0.66 0.50 -7.85
C TYR A 30 2.06 0.95 -7.45
N LYS A 31 2.38 2.23 -7.68
CA LYS A 31 3.59 2.87 -7.17
C LYS A 31 3.25 3.64 -5.90
N VAL A 32 3.95 3.36 -4.81
CA VAL A 32 3.81 4.05 -3.53
C VAL A 32 4.18 5.52 -3.72
N GLY A 33 3.26 6.40 -3.34
CA GLY A 33 3.45 7.85 -3.40
C GLY A 33 3.31 8.53 -2.04
N GLU A 34 2.76 7.85 -1.04
CA GLU A 34 2.55 8.43 0.29
C GLU A 34 2.58 7.32 1.36
N VAL A 35 3.30 7.57 2.45
CA VAL A 35 3.33 6.71 3.64
C VAL A 35 3.07 7.57 4.88
N GLN A 36 2.07 7.21 5.68
CA GLN A 36 1.62 7.99 6.83
C GLN A 36 1.40 7.13 8.08
N VAL A 37 1.61 7.72 9.25
CA VAL A 37 1.14 7.18 10.54
C VAL A 37 0.04 8.09 11.05
N VAL A 38 -1.13 7.51 11.34
CA VAL A 38 -2.33 8.24 11.72
C VAL A 38 -3.01 7.61 12.94
N LEU A 39 -3.87 8.38 13.61
CA LEU A 39 -4.78 7.84 14.60
C LEU A 39 -5.86 6.97 13.93
N PRO A 40 -6.43 5.97 14.63
CA PRO A 40 -7.49 5.12 14.09
C PRO A 40 -8.72 5.88 13.59
N GLU A 41 -9.00 7.06 14.15
CA GLU A 41 -10.16 7.89 13.81
C GLU A 41 -9.94 8.79 12.60
N GLU A 42 -8.69 8.94 12.12
CA GLU A 42 -8.32 9.80 10.98
C GLU A 42 -8.61 9.14 9.62
N VAL A 43 -9.85 8.69 9.43
CA VAL A 43 -10.31 8.00 8.21
C VAL A 43 -10.41 8.90 6.98
N ASP A 44 -10.33 10.21 7.16
CA ASP A 44 -10.41 11.19 6.07
C ASP A 44 -9.29 11.00 5.02
N LYS A 45 -8.16 10.42 5.42
CA LYS A 45 -7.04 10.07 4.53
C LYS A 45 -7.38 8.93 3.55
N LEU A 46 -8.42 8.15 3.83
CA LEU A 46 -8.85 7.01 3.02
C LEU A 46 -9.99 7.35 2.05
N ARG A 47 -10.42 8.62 2.01
CA ARG A 47 -11.51 9.06 1.12
C ARG A 47 -11.13 8.86 -0.35
N ILE A 48 -12.12 8.46 -1.14
CA ILE A 48 -11.99 8.37 -2.60
C ILE A 48 -11.61 9.74 -3.15
N GLN A 49 -10.58 9.77 -4.00
CA GLN A 49 -10.13 10.98 -4.68
C GLN A 49 -10.59 10.92 -6.14
N GLN A 50 -11.47 11.84 -6.53
CA GLN A 50 -12.05 11.87 -7.89
C GLN A 50 -10.95 11.88 -8.96
N GLY A 51 -11.08 10.99 -9.95
CA GLY A 51 -10.16 10.87 -11.07
C GLY A 51 -8.84 10.15 -10.76
N LYS A 52 -8.66 9.62 -9.55
CA LYS A 52 -7.48 8.84 -9.17
C LYS A 52 -7.84 7.38 -8.92
N ASP A 53 -6.97 6.49 -9.39
CA ASP A 53 -7.01 5.06 -9.07
C ASP A 53 -5.93 4.78 -8.01
N LEU A 54 -6.37 4.67 -6.76
CA LEU A 54 -5.53 4.56 -5.58
C LEU A 54 -5.84 3.26 -4.83
N ALA A 55 -4.80 2.68 -4.23
CA ALA A 55 -4.94 1.62 -3.26
C ALA A 55 -4.12 1.96 -2.01
N THR A 56 -4.67 1.66 -0.83
CA THR A 56 -3.99 1.88 0.45
C THR A 56 -3.87 0.56 1.20
N LEU A 57 -2.64 0.15 1.52
CA LEU A 57 -2.38 -0.92 2.48
C LEU A 57 -2.39 -0.33 3.89
N ILE A 58 -3.05 -1.01 4.83
CA ILE A 58 -3.22 -0.54 6.22
C ILE A 58 -2.83 -1.63 7.22
N THR A 59 -2.12 -1.24 8.28
CA THR A 59 -1.87 -2.11 9.44
C THR A 59 -1.81 -1.29 10.74
N CYS A 60 -1.84 -1.97 11.88
CA CYS A 60 -1.68 -1.36 13.20
C CYS A 60 -0.20 -1.05 13.50
N THR A 61 0.04 0.01 14.27
CA THR A 61 1.39 0.39 14.73
C THR A 61 1.29 1.20 16.04
N PRO A 62 2.35 1.34 16.85
CA PRO A 62 3.57 0.52 16.89
C PRO A 62 3.26 -0.96 17.16
N TYR A 63 4.17 -1.85 16.76
CA TYR A 63 4.02 -3.29 16.94
C TYR A 63 3.76 -3.65 18.42
N GLY A 64 2.70 -4.41 18.68
CA GLY A 64 2.29 -4.80 20.04
C GLY A 64 1.56 -3.72 20.85
N ILE A 65 1.52 -2.47 20.37
CA ILE A 65 0.79 -1.35 21.00
C ILE A 65 -0.50 -1.04 20.23
N ASN A 66 -0.43 -1.02 18.89
CA ASN A 66 -1.58 -0.85 17.99
C ASN A 66 -2.41 0.44 18.19
N SER A 67 -1.81 1.49 18.76
CA SER A 67 -2.48 2.77 19.04
C SER A 67 -2.70 3.64 17.80
N HIS A 68 -1.99 3.37 16.72
CA HIS A 68 -2.01 4.11 15.45
C HIS A 68 -2.14 3.14 14.26
N ARG A 69 -2.23 3.69 13.05
CA ARG A 69 -2.27 2.95 11.79
C ARG A 69 -1.17 3.46 10.86
N ILE A 70 -0.51 2.53 10.15
CA ILE A 70 0.32 2.87 8.99
C ILE A 70 -0.58 2.79 7.76
N LEU A 71 -0.57 3.84 6.95
CA LEU A 71 -1.20 3.90 5.64
C LEU A 71 -0.11 3.97 4.57
N VAL A 72 -0.07 3.01 3.66
CA VAL A 72 0.80 3.01 2.48
C VAL A 72 -0.08 3.15 1.25
N THR A 73 -0.10 4.33 0.63
CA THR A 73 -0.97 4.63 -0.51
C THR A 73 -0.16 4.64 -1.81
N GLY A 74 -0.63 3.84 -2.77
CA GLY A 74 -0.07 3.78 -4.12
C GLY A 74 -1.06 4.27 -5.18
N SER A 75 -0.52 4.82 -6.27
CA SER A 75 -1.28 5.16 -7.47
C SER A 75 -1.09 4.11 -8.55
N LYS A 76 -2.17 3.70 -9.21
CA LYS A 76 -2.12 2.67 -10.25
C LYS A 76 -1.22 3.09 -11.41
N ARG A 77 -0.48 2.11 -11.93
CA ARG A 77 0.31 2.25 -13.16
C ARG A 77 -0.32 1.40 -14.25
N THR A 78 -0.70 2.03 -15.35
CA THR A 78 -1.16 1.31 -16.54
C THR A 78 -0.01 0.51 -17.13
N LEU A 79 -0.16 -0.81 -17.25
CA LEU A 79 0.89 -1.71 -17.73
C LEU A 79 1.43 -1.34 -19.12
N SER A 80 0.63 -0.69 -19.98
CA SER A 80 1.08 -0.17 -21.28
C SER A 80 2.21 0.86 -21.16
N ASN A 81 2.27 1.59 -20.05
CA ASN A 81 3.26 2.63 -19.77
C ASN A 81 4.22 2.24 -18.64
N THR A 82 4.18 0.98 -18.16
CA THR A 82 5.07 0.50 -17.11
C THR A 82 6.33 -0.11 -17.72
N PRO A 83 7.53 0.39 -17.39
CA PRO A 83 8.78 -0.23 -17.82
C PRO A 83 8.86 -1.71 -17.42
N ARG A 84 9.24 -2.62 -18.33
CA ARG A 84 9.32 -4.07 -18.06
C ARG A 84 10.19 -4.43 -16.85
N ASN A 85 11.22 -3.62 -16.56
CA ASN A 85 12.10 -3.80 -15.41
C ASN A 85 11.44 -3.48 -14.05
N TRP A 86 10.23 -2.92 -14.03
CA TRP A 86 9.45 -2.74 -12.80
C TRP A 86 8.62 -3.97 -12.47
N ILE A 87 8.16 -4.69 -13.51
CA ILE A 87 7.42 -5.94 -13.32
C ILE A 87 8.32 -7.01 -12.68
N SER A 88 9.63 -6.97 -12.94
CA SER A 88 10.62 -7.83 -12.27
C SER A 88 10.91 -7.45 -10.81
N GLN A 89 10.37 -6.32 -10.32
CA GLN A 89 10.52 -5.85 -8.93
C GLN A 89 9.24 -6.04 -8.10
N LEU A 90 8.16 -6.51 -8.74
CA LEU A 90 6.91 -6.95 -8.10
C LEU A 90 6.99 -8.45 -7.81
#